data_AF-A0A1X7HM51-F1
#
_entry.id   AF-A0A1X7HM51-F1
#
_cell.length_a   1.000
_cell.length_b   1.000
_cell.length_c   1.000
_cell.angle_alpha   90.00
_cell.angle_beta   90.00
_cell.angle_gamma   90.00
#
_symmetry.space_group_name_H-M   'P 1'
#
loop_
_entity.id
_entity.type
_entity.pdbx_description
1 polymer ?
#
loop_
_entity_poly.entity_id
_entity_poly.type
_entity_poly.pdbx_seq_one_letter_code
_entity_poly.pdbx_strand_id
1 'polypeptide(L)'
;MGMESMSEEELASMINMICSSKAEEFRMIGYEYVTVDDVWNCVSSKYKKQGMPSLHKLVNDVLSLKATSLMNYMTISAYKGSSFD
;
A
#
# COMPACT_ATOMS: atom_id res chain seq x y z
N MET A 1 -30.24 9.08 -5.84
CA MET A 1 -28.83 9.52 -5.77
C MET A 1 -28.01 8.43 -6.44
N GLY A 2 -27.65 8.65 -7.71
CA GLY A 2 -26.80 7.71 -8.43
C GLY A 2 -25.42 7.72 -7.78
N MET A 3 -24.92 6.54 -7.46
CA MET A 3 -23.55 6.36 -7.01
C MET A 3 -22.67 6.68 -8.22
N GLU A 4 -22.15 7.90 -8.31
CA GLU A 4 -21.19 8.26 -9.35
C GLU A 4 -19.99 7.32 -9.21
N SER A 5 -19.69 6.58 -10.27
CA SER A 5 -18.49 5.76 -10.35
C SER A 5 -17.29 6.70 -10.31
N MET A 6 -16.54 6.65 -9.22
CA MET A 6 -15.30 7.41 -9.04
C MET A 6 -14.37 7.15 -10.24
N SER A 7 -13.76 8.20 -10.80
CA SER A 7 -12.85 8.07 -11.94
C SER A 7 -11.55 7.34 -11.52
N GLU A 8 -10.80 6.84 -12.49
CA GLU A 8 -9.50 6.21 -12.23
C GLU A 8 -8.51 7.20 -11.58
N GLU A 9 -8.57 8.48 -11.94
CA GLU A 9 -7.72 9.54 -11.39
C GLU A 9 -8.07 9.84 -9.93
N GLU A 10 -9.36 9.91 -9.62
CA GLU A 10 -9.85 10.09 -8.25
C GLU A 10 -9.48 8.89 -7.37
N LEU A 11 -9.57 7.67 -7.91
CA LEU A 11 -9.14 6.46 -7.23
C LEU A 11 -7.64 6.48 -6.94
N ALA A 12 -6.80 6.82 -7.92
CA ALA A 12 -5.36 6.92 -7.76
C ALA A 12 -4.99 7.98 -6.71
N SER A 13 -5.65 9.14 -6.74
CA SER A 13 -5.46 10.21 -5.76
C SER A 13 -5.81 9.76 -4.33
N MET A 14 -6.95 9.09 -4.16
CA MET A 14 -7.37 8.58 -2.86
C MET A 14 -6.38 7.52 -2.32
N ILE A 15 -5.93 6.60 -3.17
CA ILE A 15 -4.93 5.59 -2.82
C ILE A 15 -3.62 6.25 -2.37
N ASN A 16 -3.15 7.25 -3.11
CA ASN A 16 -1.95 7.98 -2.77
C ASN A 16 -2.07 8.67 -1.41
N MET A 17 -3.21 9.33 -1.16
CA MET A 17 -3.50 10.01 0.11
C MET A 17 -3.45 9.05 1.31
N ILE A 18 -4.14 7.90 1.23
CA ILE A 18 -4.15 6.93 2.34
C ILE A 18 -2.79 6.27 2.54
N CYS A 19 -2.05 5.99 1.47
CA CYS A 19 -0.70 5.42 1.56
C CYS A 19 0.28 6.43 2.18
N SER A 20 0.17 7.71 1.81
CA SER A 20 0.97 8.78 2.41
C SER A 20 0.73 8.91 3.90
N SER A 21 -0.54 8.95 4.33
CA SER A 21 -0.90 9.00 5.75
C SER A 21 -0.35 7.80 6.53
N LYS A 22 -0.41 6.58 5.97
CA LYS A 22 0.16 5.40 6.60
C LYS A 22 1.70 5.42 6.65
N ALA A 23 2.35 5.92 5.61
CA ALA A 23 3.80 6.06 5.60
C ALA A 23 4.27 7.08 6.66
N GLU A 24 3.54 8.19 6.83
CA GLU A 24 3.77 9.15 7.92
C GLU A 24 3.63 8.50 9.30
N GLU A 25 2.55 7.74 9.53
CA GLU A 25 2.36 6.99 10.77
C GLU A 25 3.54 6.06 11.07
N PHE A 26 4.03 5.33 10.07
CA PHE A 26 5.19 4.46 10.24
C PHE A 26 6.47 5.24 10.55
N ARG A 27 6.70 6.39 9.90
CA ARG A 27 7.82 7.27 10.24
C ARG A 27 7.73 7.78 11.68
N MET A 28 6.53 8.13 12.14
CA MET A 28 6.31 8.60 13.53
C MET A 28 6.64 7.56 14.60
N ILE A 29 6.56 6.26 14.27
CA ILE A 29 6.90 5.16 15.20
C ILE A 29 8.30 4.58 14.98
N GLY A 30 9.16 5.26 14.20
CA GLY A 30 10.58 4.94 14.05
C GLY A 30 10.98 4.23 12.74
N TYR A 31 10.08 4.09 11.77
CA TYR A 31 10.41 3.58 10.43
C TYR A 31 10.67 4.72 9.46
N GLU A 32 11.73 5.50 9.71
CA GLU A 32 12.01 6.81 9.09
C GLU A 32 12.06 6.80 7.55
N TYR A 33 12.48 5.68 6.94
CA TYR A 33 12.69 5.59 5.50
C TYR A 33 11.50 5.03 4.72
N VAL A 34 10.36 4.79 5.37
CA VAL A 34 9.19 4.25 4.68
C VAL A 34 8.61 5.29 3.72
N THR A 35 8.43 4.89 2.47
CA THR A 35 7.83 5.69 1.40
C THR A 35 6.38 5.32 1.13
N VAL A 36 5.67 6.16 0.38
CA VAL A 36 4.31 5.87 -0.11
C VAL A 36 4.31 4.60 -0.97
N ASP A 37 5.32 4.45 -1.83
CA ASP A 37 5.45 3.31 -2.72
C ASP A 37 5.68 2.01 -1.94
N ASP A 38 6.42 2.04 -0.83
CA ASP A 38 6.60 0.86 0.01
C ASP A 38 5.25 0.35 0.56
N VAL A 39 4.40 1.26 1.03
CA VAL A 39 3.06 0.94 1.52
C VAL A 39 2.19 0.39 0.39
N TRP A 40 2.16 1.07 -0.75
CA TRP A 40 1.36 0.65 -1.90
C TRP A 40 1.80 -0.70 -2.45
N ASN A 41 3.11 -0.92 -2.62
CA ASN A 41 3.68 -2.16 -3.11
C ASN A 41 3.39 -3.32 -2.15
N CYS A 42 3.50 -3.09 -0.84
CA CYS A 42 3.17 -4.09 0.16
C CYS A 42 1.69 -4.50 0.07
N VAL A 43 0.77 -3.55 -0.02
CA VAL A 43 -0.68 -3.83 -0.06
C VAL A 43 -1.08 -4.44 -1.40
N SER A 44 -0.67 -3.84 -2.51
CA SER A 44 -0.99 -4.31 -3.87
C SER A 44 -0.42 -5.70 -4.19
N SER A 45 0.67 -6.12 -3.52
CA SER A 45 1.21 -7.47 -3.64
C SER A 45 0.20 -8.58 -3.34
N LYS A 46 -0.79 -8.31 -2.47
CA LYS A 46 -1.88 -9.24 -2.11
C LYS A 46 -2.84 -9.47 -3.28
N TYR A 47 -2.95 -8.49 -4.17
CA TYR A 47 -3.96 -8.46 -5.24
C TYR A 47 -3.41 -8.86 -6.61
N LYS A 48 -2.08 -8.99 -6.76
CA LYS A 48 -1.43 -9.38 -8.04
C LYS A 48 -2.04 -10.64 -8.69
N LYS A 49 -2.57 -11.58 -7.89
CA LYS A 49 -3.21 -12.82 -8.38
C LYS A 49 -4.73 -12.80 -8.40
N GLN A 50 -5.36 -11.91 -7.62
CA GLN A 50 -6.80 -11.93 -7.33
C GLN A 50 -7.57 -10.77 -7.99
N GLY A 51 -6.85 -9.80 -8.56
CA GLY A 51 -7.44 -8.56 -9.08
C GLY A 51 -7.66 -7.52 -7.97
N MET A 52 -7.93 -6.27 -8.37
CA MET A 52 -8.13 -5.20 -7.40
C MET A 52 -9.40 -5.41 -6.58
N PRO A 53 -9.35 -5.19 -5.25
CA PRO A 53 -10.51 -5.32 -4.38
C PRO A 53 -11.43 -4.10 -4.51
N SER A 54 -12.56 -4.14 -3.80
CA SER A 54 -13.38 -2.93 -3.60
C SER A 54 -12.63 -1.87 -2.79
N LEU A 55 -12.99 -0.59 -3.00
CA LEU A 55 -12.36 0.56 -2.36
C LEU A 55 -12.33 0.44 -0.82
N HIS A 56 -13.46 0.08 -0.20
CA HIS A 56 -13.53 -0.09 1.25
C HIS A 56 -12.50 -1.12 1.76
N LYS A 57 -12.31 -2.22 1.02
CA LYS A 57 -11.37 -3.27 1.41
C LYS A 57 -9.93 -2.79 1.23
N LEU A 58 -9.65 -2.04 0.15
CA LEU A 58 -8.34 -1.44 -0.07
C LEU A 58 -7.98 -0.45 1.05
N VAL A 59 -8.91 0.44 1.40
CA VAL A 59 -8.76 1.41 2.50
C VAL A 59 -8.50 0.68 3.81
N ASN A 60 -9.29 -0.35 4.13
CA ASN A 60 -9.08 -1.18 5.32
C ASN A 60 -7.69 -1.83 5.31
N ASP A 61 -7.27 -2.41 4.19
CA ASP A 61 -5.99 -3.12 4.10
C ASP A 61 -4.77 -2.19 4.19
N VAL A 62 -4.89 -0.93 3.77
CA VAL A 62 -3.88 0.12 4.01
C VAL A 62 -3.88 0.57 5.47
N LEU A 63 -5.04 0.96 6.01
CA LEU A 63 -5.13 1.52 7.37
C LEU A 63 -4.84 0.50 8.47
N SER A 64 -5.13 -0.79 8.23
CA SER A 64 -4.80 -1.90 9.14
C SER A 64 -3.41 -2.50 8.92
N LEU A 65 -2.62 -1.98 7.98
CA LEU A 65 -1.27 -2.47 7.71
C LEU A 65 -0.40 -2.30 8.96
N LYS A 66 0.24 -3.40 9.38
CA LYS A 66 1.17 -3.42 10.51
C LYS A 66 2.59 -3.20 10.01
N ALA A 67 3.39 -2.44 10.75
CA ALA A 67 4.80 -2.24 10.44
C ALA A 67 5.57 -3.56 10.30
N THR A 68 5.26 -4.58 11.12
CA THR A 68 5.86 -5.92 10.98
C THR A 68 5.56 -6.57 9.63
N SER A 69 4.37 -6.36 9.07
CA SER A 69 4.01 -6.88 7.75
C SER A 69 4.76 -6.15 6.64
N LEU A 70 4.91 -4.83 6.77
CA LEU A 70 5.71 -4.03 5.85
C LEU A 70 7.18 -4.45 5.87
N MET A 71 7.78 -4.60 7.05
CA MET A 71 9.18 -5.04 7.20
C MET A 71 9.42 -6.42 6.60
N ASN A 72 8.49 -7.35 6.83
CA ASN A 72 8.55 -8.68 6.21
C ASN A 72 8.51 -8.58 4.68
N TYR A 73 7.61 -7.74 4.15
CA TYR A 73 7.50 -7.50 2.71
C TYR A 73 8.80 -6.90 2.13
N MET A 74 9.36 -5.87 2.75
CA MET A 74 10.59 -5.21 2.30
C MET A 74 11.78 -6.18 2.34
N THR A 75 11.90 -6.94 3.43
CA THR A 75 12.95 -7.96 3.59
C THR A 75 12.87 -9.00 2.46
N ILE A 76 11.69 -9.58 2.23
CA ILE A 76 11.48 -10.56 1.15
C ILE A 76 11.73 -9.92 -0.22
N SER A 77 11.32 -8.67 -0.42
CA SER A 77 11.51 -7.95 -1.69
C SER A 77 12.98 -7.69 -1.98
N ALA A 78 13.79 -7.38 -0.96
CA ALA A 78 15.24 -7.24 -1.10
C ALA A 78 15.91 -8.56 -1.52
N TYR A 79 15.47 -9.70 -0.97
CA TYR A 79 15.94 -11.03 -1.39
C TYR A 79 15.44 -11.44 -2.79
N LYS A 80 14.30 -10.92 -3.23
CA LYS A 80 13.80 -11.15 -4.60
C LYS A 80 14.49 -10.26 -5.62
N GLY A 81 14.88 -9.04 -5.23
CA GLY A 81 15.66 -8.11 -6.03
C GLY A 81 17.16 -8.47 -6.13
N SER A 82 17.62 -9.53 -5.46
CA SER A 82 18.98 -10.06 -5.57
C SER A 82 19.10 -11.28 -6.49
N SER A 83 18.14 -11.48 -7.39
CA SER A 83 18.44 -12.16 -8.66
C SER A 83 18.96 -11.09 -9.62
N PHE A 84 20.27 -11.13 -9.90
CA PHE A 84 20.88 -10.38 -10.98
C PHE A 84 20.10 -10.65 -12.29
N ASP A 85 19.44 -9.62 -12.82
CA ASP A 85 19.33 -9.28 -14.24
C ASP A 85 18.71 -7.88 -14.40
#